data_AF-Q2KPK0-F1
#
_entry.id   AF-Q2KPK0-F1
#
_cell.length_a   1.000
_cell.length_b   1.000
_cell.length_c   1.000
_cell.angle_alpha   90.00
_cell.angle_beta   90.00
_cell.angle_gamma   90.00
#
_symmetry.space_group_name_H-M   'P 1'
#
loop_
_entity.id
_entity.type
_entity.pdbx_description
1 polymer ?
#
loop_
_entity_poly.entity_id
_entity_poly.type
_entity_poly.pdbx_seq_one_letter_code
_entity_poly.pdbx_strand_id
1 'polypeptide(L)'
;DVNHGKQLEYLGGEQAWFGPGSRIIITTRDFHLLRKNKLHETYNVEGLVESKALNLFSLEAFNLPKPSEEFLDLSKEVVKYSGGLPFAL
;
A
#
# COMPACT_ATOMS: atom_id res chain seq x y z
N ASP A 1 -1.97 9.68 6.10
CA ASP A 1 -2.50 8.51 6.85
C ASP A 1 -3.51 9.05 7.84
N VAL A 2 -4.68 8.41 7.94
CA VAL A 2 -5.73 8.77 8.90
C VAL A 2 -5.68 7.75 10.03
N ASN A 3 -5.43 8.20 11.25
CA ASN A 3 -5.34 7.35 12.43
C ASN A 3 -6.37 7.72 13.52
N HIS A 4 -7.13 8.80 13.32
CA HIS A 4 -8.18 9.24 14.25
C HIS A 4 -9.43 9.72 13.53
N GLY A 5 -10.61 9.40 14.08
CA GLY A 5 -11.90 9.78 13.47
C GLY A 5 -12.09 11.29 13.28
N LYS A 6 -11.54 12.13 14.16
CA LYS A 6 -11.60 13.59 14.02
C LYS A 6 -10.94 14.10 12.74
N GLN A 7 -9.92 13.41 12.23
CA GLN A 7 -9.30 13.80 10.95
C GLN A 7 -10.27 13.60 9.79
N LEU A 8 -11.11 12.56 9.83
CA LEU A 8 -12.15 12.36 8.82
C LEU A 8 -13.18 13.47 8.86
N GLU A 9 -13.61 13.88 10.06
CA GLU A 9 -14.54 14.99 10.25
C GLU A 9 -13.98 16.30 9.66
N TYR A 10 -12.69 16.59 9.87
CA TYR A 10 -12.07 17.84 9.39
C TYR A 10 -11.62 17.82 7.92
N LEU A 11 -11.31 16.66 7.35
CA LEU A 11 -10.75 16.55 6.00
C LEU A 11 -11.77 16.12 4.94
N GLY A 12 -12.84 15.44 5.35
CA GLY A 12 -13.82 14.87 4.43
C GLY A 12 -15.14 14.54 5.11
N GLY A 13 -15.55 15.36 6.08
CA GLY A 13 -16.74 15.13 6.89
C GLY A 13 -18.04 15.22 6.08
N GLU A 14 -18.08 16.05 5.04
CA GLU A 14 -19.27 16.22 4.20
C GLU A 14 -18.95 16.11 2.71
N GLN A 15 -19.80 15.38 1.98
CA GLN A 15 -19.67 15.24 0.53
C GLN A 15 -19.83 16.58 -0.20
N ALA A 16 -20.61 17.51 0.36
CA ALA A 16 -20.87 18.83 -0.20
C ALA A 16 -19.62 19.72 -0.30
N TRP A 17 -18.54 19.38 0.42
CA TRP A 17 -17.26 20.10 0.31
C TRP A 17 -16.57 19.86 -1.03
N PHE A 18 -16.97 18.81 -1.75
CA PHE A 18 -16.32 18.38 -2.98
C PHE A 18 -17.22 18.60 -4.18
N GLY A 19 -16.62 19.09 -5.27
CA GLY A 19 -17.34 19.33 -6.52
C GLY A 19 -17.73 18.03 -7.23
N PRO A 20 -18.64 18.11 -8.23
CA PRO A 20 -18.96 16.97 -9.07
C PRO A 20 -17.71 16.36 -9.72
N GLY A 21 -17.59 15.03 -9.68
CA GLY A 21 -16.45 14.29 -10.26
C GLY A 21 -15.23 14.15 -9.35
N SER A 22 -15.20 14.80 -8.18
CA SER A 22 -14.14 14.61 -7.19
C SER A 22 -14.06 13.16 -6.71
N ARG A 23 -12.83 12.68 -6.46
CA ARG A 23 -12.56 11.37 -5.83
C ARG A 23 -11.67 11.58 -4.62
N ILE A 24 -12.10 11.06 -3.47
CA ILE A 24 -11.33 11.11 -2.22
C ILE A 24 -10.81 9.71 -1.92
N ILE A 25 -9.50 9.57 -1.71
CA ILE A 25 -8.85 8.31 -1.32
C ILE A 25 -8.33 8.48 0.09
N ILE A 26 -8.79 7.62 0.99
CA ILE A 26 -8.34 7.58 2.39
C ILE A 26 -7.52 6.31 2.58
N THR A 27 -6.29 6.47 3.06
CA THR A 27 -5.44 5.36 3.50
C THR A 27 -5.37 5.34 5.02
N THR A 28 -5.56 4.16 5.61
CA THR A 28 -5.45 3.91 7.04
C THR A 28 -5.05 2.47 7.30
N ARG A 29 -4.37 2.22 8.43
CA ARG A 29 -4.12 0.87 8.96
C ARG A 29 -5.23 0.43 9.92
N ASP A 30 -6.10 1.34 10.35
CA ASP A 30 -7.20 1.04 11.27
C ASP A 30 -8.53 0.95 10.50
N PHE A 31 -8.92 -0.28 10.17
CA PHE A 31 -10.17 -0.56 9.46
C PHE A 31 -11.41 -0.07 10.23
N HIS A 32 -11.35 0.04 11.56
CA HIS A 32 -12.49 0.48 12.35
C HIS A 32 -12.86 1.95 12.08
N LEU A 33 -11.90 2.78 11.66
CA LEU A 33 -12.17 4.17 11.26
C LEU A 33 -13.07 4.24 10.02
N LEU A 34 -13.02 3.24 9.14
CA LEU A 34 -13.80 3.20 7.90
C LEU A 34 -15.22 2.65 8.10
N ARG A 35 -15.47 1.89 9.17
CA ARG A 35 -16.77 1.23 9.42
C ARG A 35 -17.93 2.19 9.70
N LYS A 36 -17.64 3.44 10.13
CA LYS A 36 -18.68 4.38 10.57
C LYS A 36 -19.56 4.90 9.42
N ASN A 37 -19.08 4.85 8.17
CA ASN A 37 -19.80 5.39 7.02
C ASN A 37 -20.01 4.32 5.95
N LYS A 38 -21.28 4.00 5.65
CA LYS A 38 -21.69 3.00 4.63
C LYS A 38 -21.45 3.45 3.18
N LEU A 39 -20.83 4.60 2.96
CA LEU A 39 -20.69 5.27 1.66
C LEU A 39 -19.29 5.06 1.03
N HIS A 40 -18.41 4.30 1.68
CA HIS A 40 -17.04 4.12 1.22
C HIS A 40 -16.85 2.70 0.69
N GLU A 41 -16.46 2.57 -0.58
CA GLU A 41 -15.83 1.35 -1.04
C GLU A 41 -14.51 1.18 -0.28
N THR A 42 -14.28 -0.01 0.29
CA THR A 42 -13.06 -0.29 1.05
C THR A 42 -12.24 -1.34 0.31
N TYR A 43 -10.93 -1.10 0.24
CA TYR A 43 -9.99 -2.01 -0.38
C TYR A 43 -8.89 -2.36 0.63
N ASN A 44 -8.74 -3.66 0.92
CA ASN A 44 -7.66 -4.15 1.74
C ASN A 44 -6.41 -4.33 0.88
N VAL A 45 -5.37 -3.53 1.15
CA VAL A 45 -4.10 -3.64 0.42
C VAL A 45 -3.35 -4.87 0.92
N GLU A 46 -3.15 -5.84 0.03
CA GLU A 46 -2.35 -7.03 0.32
C GLU A 46 -0.85 -6.77 0.08
N GLY A 47 0.00 -7.64 0.64
CA GLY A 47 1.42 -7.65 0.37
C GLY A 47 1.75 -7.96 -1.10
N LEU A 48 3.00 -7.72 -1.48
CA LEU A 48 3.47 -8.05 -2.82
C LEU A 48 3.55 -9.57 -2.99
N VAL A 49 3.05 -10.04 -4.13
CA VAL A 49 3.37 -11.38 -4.62
C VAL A 49 4.86 -11.49 -4.94
N GLU A 50 5.43 -12.68 -4.83
CA GLU A 50 6.88 -12.93 -4.95
C GLU A 50 7.50 -12.33 -6.21
N SER A 51 6.83 -12.43 -7.37
CA SER A 51 7.35 -11.87 -8.63
C SER A 51 7.46 -10.34 -8.60
N LYS A 52 6.50 -9.65 -7.98
CA LYS A 52 6.52 -8.18 -7.82
C LYS A 52 7.51 -7.77 -6.75
N ALA A 53 7.62 -8.52 -5.66
CA ALA A 53 8.61 -8.29 -4.62
C ALA A 53 10.04 -8.45 -5.15
N LEU A 54 10.30 -9.47 -5.97
CA LEU A 54 11.60 -9.67 -6.61
C LEU A 54 11.94 -8.57 -7.61
N ASN A 55 10.96 -8.10 -8.37
CA ASN A 55 11.15 -6.95 -9.25
C ASN A 55 11.45 -5.66 -8.46
N LEU A 56 10.70 -5.39 -7.39
CA LEU A 56 10.95 -4.23 -6.53
C LEU A 56 12.34 -4.28 -5.90
N PHE A 57 12.68 -5.38 -5.24
CA PHE A 57 14.00 -5.58 -4.65
C PHE A 57 15.12 -5.38 -5.68
N SER A 58 14.93 -5.91 -6.89
CA SER A 58 15.93 -5.77 -7.94
C SER A 58 16.11 -4.32 -8.40
N LEU A 59 15.02 -3.56 -8.48
CA LEU A 59 15.08 -2.15 -8.83
C LEU A 59 15.80 -1.35 -7.75
N GLU A 60 15.53 -1.62 -6.47
CA GLU A 60 16.18 -0.91 -5.36
C GLU A 60 17.65 -1.30 -5.18
N ALA A 61 17.98 -2.59 -5.22
CA ALA A 61 19.34 -3.07 -4.96
C ALA A 61 20.28 -2.96 -6.17
N PHE A 62 19.77 -3.13 -7.40
CA PHE A 62 20.58 -3.25 -8.60
C PHE A 62 20.24 -2.22 -9.69
N ASN A 63 19.20 -1.39 -9.50
CA ASN A 63 18.67 -0.48 -10.51
C ASN A 63 18.33 -1.18 -11.84
N LEU A 64 17.90 -2.44 -11.75
CA LEU A 64 17.55 -3.31 -12.87
C LEU A 64 16.24 -4.03 -12.58
N PRO A 65 15.45 -4.39 -13.61
CA PRO A 65 14.15 -5.05 -13.40
C PRO A 65 14.27 -6.50 -12.90
N LYS A 66 15.45 -7.11 -13.00
CA LYS A 66 15.73 -8.48 -12.52
C LYS A 66 17.20 -8.58 -12.07
N PRO A 67 17.51 -9.34 -11.00
CA PRO A 67 18.89 -9.62 -10.62
C PRO A 67 19.61 -10.44 -11.69
N SER A 68 20.94 -10.36 -11.73
CA SER A 68 21.76 -11.29 -12.49
C SER A 68 21.60 -12.72 -11.94
N GLU A 69 21.96 -13.73 -12.73
CA GLU A 69 21.82 -15.13 -12.30
C GLU A 69 22.57 -15.43 -11.01
N GLU A 70 23.74 -14.81 -10.81
CA GLU A 70 24.56 -14.96 -9.60
C GLU A 70 23.85 -14.49 -8.32
N PHE A 71 23.02 -13.44 -8.41
CA PHE A 71 22.28 -12.89 -7.26
C PHE A 71 20.84 -13.39 -7.16
N LEU A 72 20.37 -14.18 -8.13
CA LEU A 72 18.95 -14.54 -8.23
C LEU A 72 18.46 -15.30 -6.99
N ASP A 73 19.22 -16.30 -6.53
CA ASP A 73 18.79 -17.13 -5.40
C ASP A 73 18.86 -16.38 -4.08
N LEU A 74 19.91 -15.58 -3.85
CA LEU A 74 20.00 -14.69 -2.69
C LEU A 74 18.87 -13.65 -2.67
N SER A 75 18.54 -13.09 -3.84
CA SER A 75 17.43 -12.12 -3.97
C SER A 75 16.08 -12.75 -3.61
N LYS A 76 15.84 -14.01 -4.01
CA LYS A 76 14.64 -14.74 -3.60
C LYS A 76 14.59 -14.99 -2.09
N GLU A 77 15.73 -15.27 -1.45
CA GLU A 77 15.78 -15.43 0.01
C GLU A 77 15.45 -14.13 0.75
N VAL A 78 16.00 -13.00 0.31
CA VAL A 78 15.65 -11.67 0.85
C VAL A 78 14.16 -11.38 0.65
N VAL A 79 13.64 -11.61 -0.56
CA VAL A 79 12.22 -11.44 -0.86
C VAL A 79 11.34 -12.30 0.03
N LYS A 80 11.70 -13.57 0.21
CA LYS A 80 10.97 -14.49 1.09
C LYS A 80 11.01 -14.01 2.54
N TYR A 81 12.15 -13.50 3.01
CA TYR A 81 12.30 -12.98 4.36
C TYR A 81 11.45 -11.72 4.60
N SER A 82 11.28 -10.86 3.58
CA SER A 82 10.44 -9.66 3.67
C SER A 82 8.94 -9.93 3.90
N GLY A 83 8.48 -11.17 3.63
CA GLY A 83 7.06 -11.54 3.78
C GLY A 83 6.12 -10.78 2.84
N GLY A 84 6.62 -10.23 1.73
CA GLY A 84 5.84 -9.43 0.79
C GLY A 84 5.60 -7.99 1.24
N LEU A 85 6.24 -7.53 2.33
CA LEU A 85 6.17 -6.14 2.77
C LEU A 85 7.10 -5.26 1.90
N PRO A 86 6.58 -4.31 1.10
CA PRO A 86 7.42 -3.46 0.26
C PRO A 86 8.47 -2.67 1.05
N PHE A 87 8.13 -2.24 2.26
CA PHE A 87 9.02 -1.43 3.11
C PHE A 87 10.20 -2.22 3.70
N ALA A 88 10.17 -3.56 3.61
CA ALA A 88 11.24 -4.43 4.09
C ALA A 88 12.18 -4.89 2.95
N LEU A 89 11.93 -4.46 1.71
CA LEU A 89 12.72 -4.73 0.51
C LEU A 89 13.55 -3.50 0.15
#